data_AF-A0A1Y1HY46-F1
#
_entry.id   AF-A0A1Y1HY46-F1
#
_cell.length_a   1.000
_cell.length_b   1.000
_cell.length_c   1.000
_cell.angle_alpha   90.00
_cell.angle_beta   90.00
_cell.angle_gamma   90.00
#
_symmetry.space_group_name_H-M   'P 1'
#
loop_
_entity.id
_entity.type
_entity.pdbx_description
1 polymer ?
#
loop_
_entity_poly.entity_id
_entity_poly.type
_entity_poly.pdbx_seq_one_letter_code
_entity_poly.pdbx_strand_id
1 'polypeptide(L)'
;MHPPLALHKHPACKAQILALQVCHSEHPLAKFVGVCNEAKYALDKCFREEKRVNSAKNREESKRFQERLQKRREEARLEKNSVTASG
;
A
#
# COMPACT_ATOMS: atom_id res chain seq x y z
N MET A 1 -5.52 -15.37 6.74
CA MET A 1 -5.33 -15.06 5.31
C MET A 1 -4.21 -14.02 5.22
N HIS A 2 -3.03 -14.39 4.69
CA HIS A 2 -1.94 -13.43 4.43
C HIS A 2 -2.04 -12.92 2.98
N PRO A 3 -1.65 -11.67 2.70
CA PRO A 3 -1.46 -11.17 1.34
C PRO A 3 -0.48 -12.04 0.53
N PRO A 4 -0.53 -11.98 -0.82
CA PRO A 4 0.43 -12.71 -1.66
C PRO A 4 1.88 -12.37 -1.28
N LEU A 5 2.71 -13.40 -1.08
CA LEU A 5 4.13 -13.30 -0.65
C LEU A 5 5.07 -12.79 -1.77
N ALA A 6 4.57 -11.93 -2.65
CA ALA A 6 5.33 -11.43 -3.77
C ALA A 6 6.44 -10.50 -3.28
N LEU A 7 7.69 -10.98 -3.22
CA LEU A 7 8.85 -10.22 -2.73
C LEU A 7 8.99 -8.85 -3.41
N HIS A 8 8.68 -8.76 -4.71
CA HIS A 8 8.77 -7.52 -5.48
C HIS A 8 7.74 -6.45 -5.04
N LYS A 9 6.66 -6.86 -4.37
CA LYS A 9 5.62 -5.94 -3.86
C LYS A 9 5.88 -5.48 -2.43
N HIS A 10 6.70 -6.22 -1.70
CA HIS A 10 6.89 -6.06 -0.26
C HIS A 10 8.37 -5.99 0.12
N PRO A 11 9.14 -5.02 -0.42
CA PRO A 11 10.58 -4.95 -0.19
C PRO A 11 10.93 -4.77 1.30
N ALA A 12 10.08 -4.08 2.07
CA ALA A 12 10.28 -3.86 3.50
C ALA A 12 10.08 -5.13 4.35
N CYS A 13 9.31 -6.10 3.86
CA CYS A 13 8.98 -7.33 4.58
C CYS A 13 9.72 -8.57 4.05
N LYS A 14 10.77 -8.37 3.23
CA LYS A 14 11.51 -9.46 2.59
C LYS A 14 12.05 -10.48 3.59
N ALA A 15 12.60 -10.03 4.72
CA ALA A 15 13.17 -10.92 5.73
C ALA A 15 12.11 -11.85 6.35
N GLN A 16 10.92 -11.33 6.64
CA GLN A 16 9.81 -12.08 7.23
C GLN A 16 9.20 -13.06 6.23
N ILE A 17 9.12 -12.67 4.95
CA ILE A 17 8.68 -13.58 3.88
C ILE A 17 9.65 -14.75 3.75
N LEU A 18 10.96 -14.49 3.73
CA LEU A 18 11.98 -15.53 3.63
C LEU A 18 11.93 -16.46 4.86
N ALA A 19 11.78 -15.92 6.07
CA ALA A 19 11.65 -16.73 7.28
C ALA A 19 10.44 -17.68 7.23
N LEU A 20 9.30 -17.20 6.75
CA LEU A 20 8.11 -18.04 6.58
C LEU A 20 8.30 -19.10 5.48
N GLN A 21 8.97 -18.76 4.38
CA GLN A 21 9.30 -19.70 3.30
C GLN A 21 10.24 -20.81 3.75
N VAL A 22 11.25 -20.48 4.57
CA VAL A 22 12.16 -21.47 5.18
C VAL A 22 11.36 -22.42 6.07
N CYS A 23 10.54 -21.89 6.99
CA CYS A 23 9.72 -22.73 7.87
C CYS A 23 8.76 -23.65 7.08
N HIS A 24 8.13 -23.16 6.01
CA HIS A 24 7.29 -23.99 5.16
C HIS A 24 8.05 -25.05 4.36
N SER A 25 9.32 -24.79 4.02
CA SER A 25 10.20 -25.74 3.33
C SER A 25 10.68 -26.85 4.27
N GLU A 26 11.01 -26.50 5.52
CA GLU A 26 11.43 -27.45 6.55
C GLU A 26 10.26 -28.28 7.11
N HIS A 27 9.05 -27.73 7.06
CA HIS A 27 7.83 -28.37 7.59
C HIS A 27 6.70 -28.47 6.55
N PRO A 28 6.86 -29.24 5.45
CA PRO A 28 5.86 -29.28 4.37
C PRO A 28 4.47 -29.74 4.81
N LEU A 29 4.40 -30.69 5.77
CA LEU A 29 3.16 -31.20 6.34
C LEU A 29 2.76 -30.46 7.61
N ALA A 30 3.72 -30.13 8.48
CA ALA A 30 3.43 -29.52 9.78
C ALA A 30 3.13 -28.00 9.72
N LYS A 31 3.35 -27.35 8.57
CA LYS A 31 2.88 -25.97 8.34
C LYS A 31 1.37 -25.81 8.51
N PHE A 32 0.60 -26.87 8.24
CA PHE A 32 -0.87 -26.86 8.37
C PHE A 32 -1.35 -27.01 9.81
N VAL A 33 -0.51 -27.53 10.72
CA VAL A 33 -0.83 -27.65 12.15
C VAL A 33 -0.32 -26.48 12.99
N GLY A 34 0.24 -25.44 12.35
CA GLY A 34 0.59 -24.18 13.00
C GLY A 34 2.03 -24.05 13.51
N VAL A 35 2.94 -24.97 13.13
CA VAL A 35 4.37 -24.90 13.52
C VAL A 35 5.02 -23.57 13.09
N CYS A 36 4.56 -22.98 11.99
CA CYS A 36 5.08 -21.72 11.46
C CYS A 36 4.31 -20.47 11.90
N ASN A 37 3.50 -20.54 12.96
CA ASN A 37 2.65 -19.43 13.40
C ASN A 37 3.45 -18.19 13.82
N GLU A 38 4.58 -18.36 14.52
CA GLU A 38 5.43 -17.23 14.92
C GLU A 38 5.98 -16.46 13.71
N ALA A 39 6.54 -17.17 12.72
CA ALA A 39 7.01 -16.57 11.48
C ALA A 39 5.86 -15.86 10.72
N LYS A 40 4.67 -16.46 10.72
CA LYS A 40 3.47 -15.88 10.12
C LYS A 40 3.02 -14.61 10.85
N TYR A 41 3.04 -14.58 12.18
CA TYR A 41 2.67 -13.39 12.96
C TYR A 41 3.65 -12.25 12.74
N ALA A 42 4.96 -12.54 12.67
CA ALA A 42 5.98 -11.56 12.34
C ALA A 42 5.75 -10.95 10.95
N LEU A 43 5.40 -11.77 9.96
CA LEU A 43 5.06 -11.32 8.63
C LEU A 43 3.78 -10.47 8.61
N ASP A 44 2.71 -10.92 9.26
CA ASP A 44 1.44 -10.18 9.34
C ASP A 44 1.63 -8.81 10.01
N LYS A 45 2.48 -8.73 11.04
CA LYS A 45 2.85 -7.46 11.67
C LYS A 45 3.56 -6.54 10.69
N CYS A 46 4.50 -7.07 9.91
CA CYS A 46 5.22 -6.29 8.91
C CYS A 46 4.27 -5.74 7.83
N PHE A 47 3.39 -6.58 7.27
CA PHE A 47 2.43 -6.14 6.25
C PHE A 47 1.42 -5.12 6.77
N ARG A 48 1.01 -5.22 8.03
CA ARG A 48 0.16 -4.19 8.64
C ARG A 48 0.87 -2.85 8.71
N GLU A 49 2.16 -2.85 9.03
CA GLU A 49 2.95 -1.62 9.10
C GLU A 49 3.20 -1.02 7.72
N GLU A 50 3.61 -1.85 6.76
CA GLU A 50 3.78 -1.41 5.37
C GLU A 50 2.48 -0.83 4.80
N LYS A 51 1.34 -1.47 5.08
CA LYS A 51 0.03 -0.94 4.69
C LYS A 51 -0.25 0.42 5.33
N ARG A 52 0.11 0.64 6.59
CA ARG A 52 -0.08 1.94 7.26
C ARG A 52 0.75 3.03 6.60
N VAL A 53 2.02 2.77 6.35
CA VAL A 53 2.94 3.71 5.69
C VAL A 53 2.43 4.07 4.29
N ASN A 54 2.10 3.07 3.48
CA ASN A 54 1.59 3.29 2.13
C ASN A 54 0.23 4.02 2.14
N SER A 55 -0.65 3.70 3.09
CA SER A 55 -1.94 4.39 3.21
C SER A 55 -1.77 5.86 3.59
N ALA A 56 -0.80 6.18 4.45
CA ALA A 56 -0.47 7.57 4.79
C ALA A 56 0.06 8.34 3.56
N LYS A 57 0.99 7.73 2.82
CA LYS A 57 1.53 8.32 1.58
C LYS A 57 0.45 8.55 0.53
N ASN A 58 -0.40 7.56 0.28
CA ASN A 58 -1.50 7.67 -0.67
C ASN A 58 -2.50 8.75 -0.26
N ARG A 59 -2.74 8.91 1.05
CA ARG A 59 -3.62 9.97 1.57
C ARG A 59 -3.04 11.36 1.29
N GLU A 60 -1.73 11.53 1.48
CA GLU A 60 -1.05 12.78 1.18
C GLU A 60 -1.06 13.09 -0.32
N GLU A 61 -0.71 12.12 -1.16
CA GLU A 61 -0.74 12.26 -2.62
C GLU A 61 -2.13 12.57 -3.14
N SER A 62 -3.17 11.93 -2.57
CA SER A 62 -4.57 12.19 -2.90
C SER A 62 -4.97 13.63 -2.56
N LYS A 63 -4.59 14.15 -1.38
CA LYS A 63 -4.84 15.56 -1.02
C LYS A 63 -4.18 16.52 -2.00
N ARG A 64 -2.89 16.31 -2.29
CA ARG A 64 -2.14 17.12 -3.27
C ARG A 64 -2.78 17.06 -4.66
N PHE A 65 -3.27 15.90 -5.08
CA PHE A 65 -3.97 15.75 -6.36
C PHE A 65 -5.31 16.48 -6.37
N GLN A 66 -6.09 16.38 -5.30
CA GLN A 66 -7.36 17.09 -5.16
C GLN A 66 -7.18 18.61 -5.17
N GLU A 67 -6.19 19.14 -4.46
CA GLU A 67 -5.85 20.57 -4.46
C GLU A 67 -5.49 21.07 -5.87
N ARG A 68 -4.64 20.34 -6.61
CA ARG A 68 -4.31 20.67 -8.00
C ARG A 68 -5.53 20.65 -8.91
N LEU A 69 -6.43 19.68 -8.71
CA LEU A 69 -7.65 19.58 -9.50
C LEU A 69 -8.62 20.73 -9.20
N GLN A 70 -8.74 21.13 -7.93
CA GLN A 70 -9.57 22.28 -7.54
C GLN A 70 -9.05 23.58 -8.14
N LYS A 71 -7.74 23.86 -8.04
CA LYS A 71 -7.13 25.05 -8.65
C LYS A 71 -7.39 25.12 -10.15
N ARG A 72 -7.14 24.04 -10.89
CA ARG A 72 -7.43 23.98 -12.33
C ARG A 72 -8.89 24.20 -12.68
N ARG A 73 -9.82 23.71 -11.84
CA ARG A 73 -11.27 23.93 -12.04
C ARG A 73 -11.65 25.39 -11.81
N GLU A 74 -11.04 26.03 -10.83
CA GLU A 74 -11.25 27.45 -10.54
C GLU A 74 -10.68 28.34 -11.65
N GLU A 75 -9.44 28.09 -12.08
CA GLU A 75 -8.80 28.77 -13.22
C GLU A 75 -9.66 28.66 -14.48
N ALA A 76 -10.12 27.45 -14.83
CA ALA A 76 -10.99 27.23 -15.99
C ALA A 76 -12.36 27.91 -15.85
N ARG A 77 -12.87 28.11 -14.62
CA ARG A 77 -14.10 28.85 -14.37
C ARG A 77 -13.88 30.35 -14.57
N LEU A 78 -12.76 30.89 -14.08
CA LEU A 78 -12.41 32.30 -14.23
C LEU A 78 -12.15 32.65 -15.70
N GLU A 79 -11.42 31.79 -16.43
CA GLU A 79 -11.18 31.94 -17.86
C GLU A 79 -12.51 32.02 -18.64
N LYS A 80 -13.41 31.05 -18.42
CA LYS A 80 -14.75 31.06 -19.03
C LYS A 80 -15.53 32.33 -18.73
N ASN A 81 -15.52 32.79 -17.48
CA ASN A 81 -16.23 34.01 -17.09
C ASN A 81 -15.67 35.26 -17.79
N SER A 82 -14.35 35.34 -18.00
CA SER A 82 -13.71 36.47 -18.69
C SER A 82 -14.07 36.53 -20.19
N VAL A 83 -14.17 35.36 -20.83
CA VAL A 83 -14.59 35.25 -22.24
C VAL A 83 -16.06 35.65 -22.40
N THR A 84 -16.94 35.24 -21.47
CA THR A 84 -18.37 35.62 -21.52
C THR A 84 -18.64 37.09 -21.22
N ALA A 85 -17.73 37.79 -20.54
CA ALA A 85 -17.89 39.22 -20.22
C ALA A 85 -17.43 40.15 -21.36
N SER A 86 -16.75 39.60 -22.38
CA SER A 86 -16.14 40.36 -23.48
C SER A 86 -16.91 40.27 -24.81
N GLY A 87 -18.07 39.60 -24.83
CA GLY A 87 -18.95 39.46 -26.00
C GLY A 87 -20.39 39.79 -25.66
#